data_AF-A0A0S4PYZ6-F1
#
_entry.id   AF-A0A0S4PYZ6-F1
#
_cell.length_a   1.000
_cell.length_b   1.000
_cell.length_c   1.000
_cell.angle_alpha   90.00
_cell.angle_beta   90.00
_cell.angle_gamma   90.00
#
_symmetry.space_group_name_H-M   'P 1'
#
loop_
_entity.id
_entity.type
_entity.pdbx_description
1 polymer ?
#
loop_
_entity_poly.entity_id
_entity_poly.type
_entity_poly.pdbx_seq_one_letter_code
_entity_poly.pdbx_strand_id
1 'polypeptide(L)'
;MVWAISDHQMMLAFVLFVIAGVSDAVDGFLAKRFGMATELGAYLDPLADKALLVSIYLTLALLGQIPAWITILVVFRDIMIVGAIMLSGVLEKPVTIRPLRVSKLNTTAQIVFAALVLGSLGFGLTLGSVVTLAMYTTAALTIVSAAAYLREWMRHMAS
;
A
#
# COMPACT_ATOMS: atom_id res chain seq x y z
N MET A 1 3.64 -14.96 -1.75
CA MET A 1 2.30 -14.59 -1.25
C MET A 1 1.22 -14.81 -2.29
N VAL A 2 1.28 -14.17 -3.46
CA VAL A 2 0.29 -14.36 -4.55
C VAL A 2 0.01 -15.83 -4.83
N TRP A 3 1.05 -16.64 -5.05
CA TRP A 3 0.89 -18.10 -5.25
C TRP A 3 0.12 -18.79 -4.11
N ALA A 4 0.46 -18.49 -2.85
CA ALA A 4 -0.21 -19.08 -1.68
C ALA A 4 -1.68 -18.63 -1.59
N ILE A 5 -1.98 -17.37 -1.94
CA ILE A 5 -3.36 -16.86 -2.01
C ILE A 5 -4.13 -17.58 -3.15
N SER A 6 -3.52 -17.75 -4.32
CA SER A 6 -4.11 -18.44 -5.47
C SER A 6 -4.38 -19.92 -5.20
N ASP A 7 -3.53 -20.58 -4.41
CA ASP A 7 -3.71 -21.99 -4.01
C ASP A 7 -4.61 -22.14 -2.76
N HIS A 8 -5.32 -21.08 -2.37
CA HIS A 8 -6.18 -21.04 -1.17
C HIS A 8 -5.46 -21.32 0.16
N GLN A 9 -4.13 -21.26 0.19
CA GLN A 9 -3.30 -21.41 1.39
C GLN A 9 -3.20 -20.08 2.16
N MET A 10 -4.34 -19.58 2.65
CA MET A 10 -4.46 -18.25 3.28
C MET A 10 -3.64 -18.12 4.57
N MET A 11 -3.50 -19.21 5.35
CA MET A 11 -2.65 -19.22 6.53
C MET A 11 -1.17 -19.00 6.16
N LEU A 12 -0.68 -19.69 5.13
CA LEU A 12 0.69 -19.50 4.63
C LEU A 12 0.87 -18.08 4.09
N ALA A 13 -0.11 -17.58 3.32
CA ALA A 13 -0.08 -16.21 2.82
C ALA A 13 0.00 -15.17 3.93
N PHE A 14 -0.78 -15.34 5.01
CA PHE A 14 -0.75 -14.49 6.19
C PHE A 14 0.62 -14.54 6.89
N VAL A 15 1.16 -15.73 7.14
CA VAL A 15 2.46 -15.89 7.80
C VAL A 15 3.57 -15.25 6.98
N LEU A 16 3.59 -15.47 5.66
CA LEU A 16 4.54 -14.82 4.76
C LEU A 16 4.40 -13.30 4.79
N PHE A 17 3.16 -12.79 4.81
CA PHE A 17 2.88 -11.35 4.88
C PHE A 17 3.43 -10.72 6.17
N VAL A 18 3.22 -11.38 7.31
CA VAL A 18 3.74 -10.93 8.61
C VAL A 18 5.27 -10.99 8.63
N ILE A 19 5.87 -12.10 8.15
CA ILE A 19 7.33 -12.25 8.11
C ILE A 19 7.97 -11.16 7.25
N ALA A 20 7.40 -10.87 6.07
CA ALA A 20 7.92 -9.80 5.21
C ALA A 20 7.87 -8.44 5.91
N GLY A 21 6.70 -8.05 6.46
CA GLY A 21 6.58 -6.76 7.15
C GLY A 21 7.48 -6.63 8.39
N VAL A 22 7.74 -7.74 9.10
CA VAL A 22 8.72 -7.75 10.20
C VAL A 22 10.15 -7.63 9.68
N SER A 23 10.49 -8.32 8.59
CA SER A 23 11.80 -8.20 7.94
C SER A 23 12.07 -6.76 7.53
N ASP A 24 11.13 -6.11 6.84
CA ASP A 24 11.29 -4.72 6.38
C ASP A 24 11.47 -3.74 7.56
N ALA A 25 10.76 -3.98 8.66
CA ALA A 25 10.91 -3.18 9.87
C ALA A 25 12.30 -3.36 10.52
N VAL A 26 12.82 -4.58 10.52
CA VAL A 26 14.16 -4.92 11.04
C VAL A 26 15.25 -4.35 10.14
N ASP A 27 15.13 -4.53 8.83
CA ASP A 27 16.07 -4.03 7.84
C ASP A 27 16.11 -2.50 7.85
N GLY A 28 14.94 -1.85 7.93
CA GLY A 28 14.84 -0.40 8.08
C GLY A 28 15.43 0.13 9.39
N PHE A 29 15.35 -0.65 10.48
CA PHE A 29 15.99 -0.30 11.75
C PHE A 29 17.52 -0.45 11.68
N LEU A 30 18.01 -1.55 11.11
CA LEU A 30 19.43 -1.83 10.92
C LEU A 30 20.08 -0.80 9.99
N ALA A 31 19.45 -0.49 8.85
CA ALA A 31 19.94 0.50 7.89
C ALA A 31 20.11 1.88 8.53
N LYS A 32 19.15 2.31 9.36
CA LYS A 32 19.24 3.57 10.12
C LYS A 32 20.32 3.55 11.20
N ARG A 33 20.49 2.42 11.88
CA ARG A 33 21.45 2.28 12.99
C ARG A 33 22.90 2.22 12.50
N PHE A 34 23.13 1.59 11.35
CA PHE A 34 24.47 1.38 10.79
C PHE A 34 24.83 2.34 9.65
N GLY A 35 23.94 3.28 9.29
CA GLY A 35 24.19 4.22 8.20
C GLY A 35 24.30 3.56 6.83
N MET A 36 23.80 2.33 6.67
CA MET A 36 23.86 1.55 5.42
C MET A 36 22.65 1.83 4.49
N ALA A 37 22.10 3.04 4.54
CA ALA A 37 21.04 3.44 3.62
C ALA A 37 21.67 3.88 2.29
N THR A 38 21.40 3.15 1.22
CA THR A 38 21.80 3.54 -0.14
C THR A 38 20.70 4.36 -0.80
N GLU A 39 21.05 5.30 -1.68
CA GLU A 39 20.04 6.07 -2.43
C GLU A 39 19.17 5.16 -3.30
N LEU A 40 19.76 4.15 -3.94
CA LEU A 40 19.03 3.18 -4.77
C LEU A 40 18.03 2.35 -3.93
N GLY A 41 18.46 1.83 -2.78
CA GLY A 41 17.57 1.09 -1.87
C GLY A 41 16.40 1.94 -1.37
N ALA A 42 16.66 3.21 -1.05
CA ALA A 42 15.62 4.14 -0.60
C ALA A 42 14.47 4.35 -1.61
N TYR A 43 14.71 4.13 -2.91
CA TYR A 43 13.68 4.15 -3.96
C TYR A 43 13.10 2.76 -4.28
N LEU A 44 13.92 1.72 -4.26
CA LEU A 44 13.50 0.36 -4.60
C LEU A 44 12.62 -0.27 -3.51
N ASP A 45 12.93 -0.06 -2.23
CA ASP A 45 12.19 -0.69 -1.13
C ASP A 45 10.71 -0.25 -1.14
N PRO A 46 10.36 1.05 -1.18
CA PRO A 46 8.96 1.47 -1.21
C PRO A 46 8.23 1.04 -2.49
N LEU A 47 8.95 0.82 -3.60
CA LEU A 47 8.37 0.33 -4.85
C LEU A 47 8.02 -1.16 -4.74
N ALA A 48 8.93 -1.97 -4.18
CA ALA A 48 8.71 -3.38 -3.94
C ALA A 48 7.56 -3.60 -2.95
N ASP A 49 7.52 -2.85 -1.85
CA ASP A 49 6.45 -2.91 -0.85
C ASP A 49 5.08 -2.62 -1.47
N LYS A 50 5.00 -1.57 -2.30
CA LYS A 50 3.77 -1.25 -3.01
C LYS A 50 3.38 -2.31 -4.02
N ALA A 51 4.33 -2.84 -4.79
CA ALA A 51 4.07 -3.88 -5.76
C ALA A 51 3.51 -5.15 -5.07
N LEU A 52 4.09 -5.51 -3.92
CA LEU A 52 3.62 -6.62 -3.10
C LEU A 52 2.19 -6.38 -2.61
N LEU A 53 1.92 -5.22 -2.02
CA LEU A 53 0.60 -4.88 -1.48
C LEU A 53 -0.48 -4.83 -2.56
N VAL A 54 -0.19 -4.19 -3.70
CA VAL A 54 -1.08 -4.16 -4.87
C VAL A 54 -1.36 -5.57 -5.39
N SER A 55 -0.34 -6.42 -5.46
CA SER A 55 -0.50 -7.81 -5.91
C SER A 55 -1.43 -8.59 -4.98
N ILE A 56 -1.31 -8.43 -3.66
CA ILE A 56 -2.19 -9.06 -2.67
C ILE A 56 -3.65 -8.60 -2.87
N TYR A 57 -3.88 -7.29 -2.98
CA TYR A 57 -5.22 -6.74 -3.20
C TYR A 57 -5.83 -7.22 -4.51
N LEU A 58 -5.03 -7.32 -5.58
CA LEU A 58 -5.49 -7.81 -6.87
C LEU A 58 -5.88 -9.29 -6.79
N THR A 59 -5.03 -10.13 -6.20
CA THR A 59 -5.33 -11.56 -6.06
C THR A 59 -6.56 -11.80 -5.17
N LEU A 60 -6.68 -11.09 -4.04
CA LEU A 60 -7.86 -11.20 -3.16
C LEU A 60 -9.15 -10.76 -3.87
N ALA A 61 -9.10 -9.69 -4.67
CA ALA A 61 -10.26 -9.23 -5.42
C ALA A 61 -10.66 -10.21 -6.54
N LEU A 62 -9.68 -10.77 -7.26
CA LEU A 62 -9.91 -11.76 -8.32
C LEU A 62 -10.54 -13.05 -7.77
N LEU A 63 -10.16 -13.46 -6.56
CA LEU A 63 -10.75 -14.60 -5.86
C LEU A 63 -12.06 -14.28 -5.15
N GLY A 64 -12.60 -13.06 -5.32
CA GLY A 64 -13.86 -12.63 -4.70
C GLY A 64 -13.81 -12.47 -3.18
N GLN A 65 -12.62 -12.45 -2.57
CA GLN A 65 -12.42 -12.35 -1.12
C GLN A 65 -12.59 -10.93 -0.60
N ILE A 66 -12.34 -9.93 -1.45
CA ILE A 66 -12.63 -8.52 -1.19
C ILE A 66 -13.36 -7.90 -2.38
N PRO A 67 -14.20 -6.87 -2.17
CA PRO A 67 -14.87 -6.18 -3.27
C PRO A 67 -13.87 -5.52 -4.21
N ALA A 68 -13.99 -5.71 -5.53
CA ALA A 68 -13.04 -5.16 -6.50
C ALA A 68 -12.87 -3.63 -6.44
N TRP A 69 -13.90 -2.90 -5.99
CA TRP A 69 -13.86 -1.44 -5.90
C TRP A 69 -12.77 -0.92 -4.94
N ILE A 70 -12.46 -1.62 -3.83
CA ILE A 70 -11.41 -1.16 -2.91
C ILE A 70 -10.03 -1.30 -3.55
N THR A 71 -9.81 -2.40 -4.27
CA THR A 71 -8.59 -2.66 -5.03
C THR A 71 -8.40 -1.62 -6.13
N ILE A 72 -9.46 -1.34 -6.91
CA ILE A 72 -9.42 -0.30 -7.95
C ILE A 72 -9.07 1.05 -7.34
N LEU A 73 -9.70 1.42 -6.22
CA LEU A 73 -9.45 2.70 -5.55
C LEU A 73 -7.98 2.84 -5.10
N VAL A 74 -7.42 1.80 -4.47
CA VAL A 74 -6.02 1.78 -4.02
C VAL A 74 -5.05 1.89 -5.20
N VAL A 75 -5.24 1.05 -6.22
CA VAL A 75 -4.39 1.04 -7.42
C VAL A 75 -4.48 2.36 -8.18
N PHE A 76 -5.69 2.89 -8.37
CA PHE A 76 -5.90 4.17 -9.04
C PHE A 76 -5.17 5.31 -8.32
N ARG A 77 -5.28 5.39 -6.99
CA ARG A 77 -4.57 6.40 -6.20
C ARG A 77 -3.06 6.32 -6.40
N ASP A 78 -2.49 5.11 -6.43
CA ASP A 78 -1.05 4.92 -6.61
C ASP A 78 -0.60 5.30 -8.01
N ILE A 79 -1.33 4.89 -9.06
CA ILE A 79 -1.06 5.29 -10.44
C ILE A 79 -1.18 6.81 -10.59
N MET A 80 -2.19 7.43 -10.00
CA MET A 80 -2.38 8.88 -10.04
C MET A 80 -1.18 9.62 -9.44
N ILE A 81 -0.64 9.17 -8.30
CA ILE A 81 0.54 9.79 -7.68
C ILE A 81 1.76 9.63 -8.58
N VAL A 82 2.05 8.42 -9.07
CA VAL A 82 3.20 8.16 -9.96
C VAL A 82 3.09 8.95 -11.26
N GLY A 83 1.91 8.96 -11.88
CA GLY A 83 1.63 9.72 -13.09
C GLY A 83 1.79 11.23 -12.90
N ALA A 84 1.33 11.77 -11.77
CA ALA A 84 1.54 13.18 -11.44
C ALA A 84 3.02 13.53 -11.33
N ILE A 85 3.84 12.67 -10.72
CA ILE A 85 5.30 12.88 -10.60
C ILE A 85 5.96 12.84 -11.97
N MET A 86 5.66 11.81 -12.78
CA MET A 86 6.22 11.67 -14.13
C MET A 86 5.86 12.86 -15.03
N LEU A 87 4.59 13.27 -15.02
CA LEU A 87 4.12 14.44 -15.77
C LEU A 87 4.83 15.72 -15.33
N SER A 88 5.09 15.87 -14.03
CA SER A 88 5.83 17.02 -13.50
C SER A 88 7.28 17.06 -13.95
N GLY A 89 7.93 15.90 -14.07
CA GLY A 89 9.27 15.79 -14.62
C GLY A 89 9.31 16.16 -16.11
N VAL A 90 8.34 15.69 -16.90
CA VAL A 90 8.24 16.01 -18.34
C VAL A 90 7.98 17.50 -18.58
N LEU A 91 7.25 18.16 -17.68
CA LEU A 91 6.94 19.59 -17.76
C LEU A 91 8.05 20.49 -17.18
N GLU A 92 9.23 19.95 -16.87
CA GLU A 92 10.36 20.67 -16.25
C GLU A 92 10.01 21.41 -14.95
N LYS A 93 8.90 21.03 -14.30
CA LYS A 93 8.44 21.54 -13.00
C LYS A 93 8.50 20.43 -11.96
N PRO A 94 9.69 19.92 -11.58
CA PRO A 94 9.81 18.78 -10.69
C PRO A 94 9.11 19.06 -9.35
N VAL A 95 8.15 18.21 -9.00
CA VAL A 95 7.46 18.26 -7.70
C VAL A 95 8.33 17.55 -6.68
N THR A 96 8.72 18.25 -5.61
CA THR A 96 9.32 17.58 -4.45
C THR A 96 8.22 16.94 -3.62
N ILE A 97 8.17 15.60 -3.64
CA ILE A 97 7.16 14.86 -2.87
C ILE A 97 7.50 14.99 -1.39
N ARG A 98 6.78 15.86 -0.68
CA ARG A 98 6.82 15.82 0.78
C ARG A 98 5.96 14.66 1.25
N PRO A 99 6.47 13.74 2.09
CA PRO A 99 5.66 12.64 2.61
C PRO A 99 4.55 13.21 3.51
N LEU A 100 3.34 13.34 2.95
CA LEU A 100 2.15 13.76 3.67
C LEU A 100 1.83 12.73 4.76
N ARG A 101 1.53 13.20 5.98
CA ARG A 101 1.14 12.31 7.11
C ARG A 101 -0.07 11.43 6.74
N VAL A 102 -0.97 11.94 5.92
CA VAL A 102 -2.14 11.23 5.38
C VAL A 102 -1.73 10.02 4.53
N SER A 103 -0.64 10.12 3.77
CA SER A 103 -0.15 9.03 2.92
C SER A 103 0.33 7.85 3.76
N LYS A 104 1.06 8.13 4.86
CA LYS A 104 1.53 7.10 5.80
C LYS A 104 0.38 6.40 6.50
N LEU A 105 -0.63 7.16 6.94
CA LEU A 105 -1.83 6.60 7.55
C LEU A 105 -2.58 5.69 6.56
N ASN A 106 -2.70 6.12 5.31
CA ASN A 106 -3.34 5.31 4.28
C ASN A 106 -2.60 3.98 4.03
N THR A 107 -1.28 4.01 3.86
CA THR A 107 -0.49 2.77 3.69
C THR A 107 -0.61 1.86 4.91
N THR A 108 -0.59 2.42 6.12
CA THR A 108 -0.79 1.63 7.35
C THR A 108 -2.17 0.97 7.36
N ALA A 109 -3.22 1.71 7.01
CA ALA A 109 -4.57 1.16 6.92
C ALA A 109 -4.68 0.05 5.88
N GLN A 110 -4.02 0.19 4.73
CA GLN A 110 -4.00 -0.85 3.69
C GLN A 110 -3.30 -2.13 4.16
N ILE A 111 -2.15 -1.99 4.84
CA ILE A 111 -1.43 -3.14 5.43
C ILE A 111 -2.29 -3.83 6.48
N VAL A 112 -2.93 -3.06 7.37
CA VAL A 112 -3.83 -3.60 8.41
C VAL A 112 -5.03 -4.30 7.78
N PHE A 113 -5.64 -3.71 6.76
CA PHE A 113 -6.76 -4.33 6.04
C PHE A 113 -6.35 -5.67 5.39
N ALA A 114 -5.22 -5.69 4.68
CA ALA A 114 -4.69 -6.93 4.08
C ALA A 114 -4.40 -7.99 5.14
N ALA A 115 -3.77 -7.63 6.27
CA ALA A 115 -3.52 -8.54 7.38
C ALA A 115 -4.82 -9.10 7.96
N LEU A 116 -5.84 -8.26 8.17
CA LEU A 116 -7.13 -8.68 8.71
C LEU A 116 -7.87 -9.64 7.78
N VAL A 117 -7.85 -9.38 6.47
CA VAL A 117 -8.47 -10.27 5.47
C VAL A 117 -7.74 -11.61 5.42
N LEU A 118 -6.40 -11.59 5.26
CA LEU A 118 -5.60 -12.81 5.20
C LEU A 118 -5.71 -13.63 6.50
N GLY A 119 -5.71 -12.97 7.66
CA GLY A 119 -5.85 -13.63 8.96
C GLY A 119 -7.26 -14.20 9.18
N SER A 120 -8.30 -13.45 8.79
CA SER A 120 -9.69 -13.92 8.89
C SER A 120 -9.90 -15.18 8.04
N LEU A 121 -9.38 -15.21 6.81
CA LEU A 121 -9.47 -16.35 5.92
C LEU A 121 -8.56 -17.51 6.33
N GLY A 122 -7.32 -17.21 6.75
CA GLY A 122 -6.31 -18.22 7.09
C GLY A 122 -6.58 -18.98 8.38
N PHE A 123 -7.14 -18.31 9.40
CA PHE A 123 -7.45 -18.92 10.70
C PHE A 123 -8.94 -19.21 10.89
N GLY A 124 -9.78 -18.94 9.88
CA GLY A 124 -11.23 -19.12 9.96
C GLY A 124 -11.89 -18.21 11.01
N LEU A 125 -11.31 -17.04 11.29
CA LEU A 125 -11.83 -16.10 12.29
C LEU A 125 -13.04 -15.34 11.72
N THR A 126 -14.11 -15.23 12.50
CA THR A 126 -15.33 -14.49 12.15
C THR A 126 -15.17 -12.98 12.40
N LEU A 127 -14.23 -12.34 11.70
CA LEU A 127 -13.91 -10.91 11.84
C LEU A 127 -14.72 -10.00 10.90
N GLY A 128 -15.87 -10.45 10.39
CA GLY A 128 -16.62 -9.77 9.33
C GLY A 128 -16.82 -8.27 9.58
N SER A 129 -17.35 -7.88 10.75
CA SER A 129 -17.57 -6.47 11.10
C SER A 129 -16.27 -5.65 11.17
N VAL A 130 -15.19 -6.25 11.68
CA VAL A 130 -13.88 -5.59 11.80
C VAL A 130 -13.25 -5.39 10.42
N VAL A 131 -13.34 -6.40 9.55
CA VAL A 131 -12.87 -6.33 8.16
C VAL A 131 -13.65 -5.27 7.38
N THR A 132 -14.98 -5.23 7.53
CA THR A 132 -15.82 -4.20 6.89
C THR A 132 -15.47 -2.80 7.37
N LEU A 133 -15.28 -2.61 8.68
CA LEU A 133 -14.85 -1.32 9.22
C LEU A 133 -13.49 -0.91 8.66
N ALA A 134 -12.51 -1.81 8.68
CA ALA A 134 -11.17 -1.56 8.14
C ALA A 134 -11.20 -1.25 6.64
N MET A 135 -12.08 -1.90 5.87
CA MET A 135 -12.30 -1.60 4.45
C MET A 135 -12.76 -0.16 4.25
N TYR A 136 -13.80 0.29 4.97
CA TYR A 136 -14.31 1.66 4.83
C TYR A 136 -13.30 2.70 5.33
N THR A 137 -12.57 2.42 6.41
CA THR A 137 -11.46 3.27 6.87
C THR A 137 -10.38 3.38 5.80
N THR A 138 -10.00 2.28 5.17
CA THR A 138 -9.01 2.25 4.09
C THR A 138 -9.48 3.04 2.88
N ALA A 139 -10.75 2.89 2.51
CA ALA A 139 -11.36 3.65 1.41
C ALA A 139 -11.33 5.15 1.69
N ALA A 140 -11.78 5.57 2.87
CA ALA A 140 -11.79 6.97 3.28
C ALA A 140 -10.38 7.57 3.27
N LEU A 141 -9.40 6.88 3.86
CA LEU A 141 -8.00 7.34 3.86
C LEU A 141 -7.40 7.37 2.46
N THR A 142 -7.77 6.45 1.58
CA THR A 142 -7.29 6.42 0.20
C THR A 142 -7.82 7.62 -0.57
N ILE A 143 -9.11 7.95 -0.42
CA ILE A 143 -9.75 9.13 -1.04
C ILE A 143 -9.12 10.42 -0.50
N VAL A 144 -9.00 10.56 0.82
CA VAL A 144 -8.40 11.75 1.44
C VAL A 144 -6.94 11.90 0.99
N SER A 145 -6.19 10.80 0.92
CA SER A 145 -4.82 10.83 0.41
C SER A 145 -4.77 11.23 -1.06
N ALA A 146 -5.64 10.70 -1.92
CA ALA A 146 -5.68 11.05 -3.33
C ALA A 146 -5.98 12.54 -3.52
N ALA A 147 -7.00 13.05 -2.83
CA ALA A 147 -7.36 14.46 -2.87
C ALA A 147 -6.23 15.37 -2.38
N ALA A 148 -5.52 14.98 -1.31
CA ALA A 148 -4.39 15.74 -0.78
C ALA A 148 -3.24 15.85 -1.80
N TYR A 149 -2.85 14.73 -2.41
CA TYR A 149 -1.81 14.71 -3.44
C TYR A 149 -2.20 15.50 -4.68
N LEU A 150 -3.43 15.32 -5.17
CA LEU A 150 -3.91 16.05 -6.35
C LEU A 150 -3.94 17.56 -6.10
N ARG A 151 -4.38 17.99 -4.91
CA ARG A 151 -4.38 19.42 -4.52
C ARG A 151 -2.98 20.02 -4.47
N GLU A 152 -2.02 19.29 -3.90
CA GLU A 152 -0.63 19.74 -3.83
C GLU A 152 -0.01 19.84 -5.24
N TRP A 153 -0.25 18.83 -6.08
CA TRP A 153 0.18 18.82 -7.46
C TRP A 153 -0.39 19.97 -8.28
N MET A 154 -1.71 20.22 -8.19
CA MET A 154 -2.35 21.35 -8.90
C MET A 154 -1.80 22.71 -8.46
N ARG A 155 -1.52 22.89 -7.16
CA ARG A 155 -0.92 24.12 -6.64
C ARG A 155 0.48 24.35 -7.18
N HIS A 156 1.29 23.30 -7.24
CA HIS A 156 2.64 23.36 -7.81
C HIS A 156 2.64 23.63 -9.32
N MET A 157 1.67 23.08 -10.05
CA MET A 157 1.52 23.36 -11.48
C MET A 157 1.09 24.79 -11.78
N ALA A 158 0.28 25.38 -10.89
CA ALA A 158 -0.22 26.75 -10.99
C ALA A 158 0.79 27.82 -10.58
N SER A 159 1.85 27.47 -9.84
CA SER A 159 3.00 28.36 -9.57
C SER A 159 4.00 28.33 -10.73
#